data_AF-A0A930DQ66-F1
#
_entry.id   AF-A0A930DQ66-F1
#
_cell.length_a   1.000
_cell.length_b   1.000
_cell.length_c   1.000
_cell.angle_alpha   90.00
_cell.angle_beta   90.00
_cell.angle_gamma   90.00
#
_symmetry.space_group_name_H-M   'P 1'
#
loop_
_entity.id
_entity.type
_entity.pdbx_description
1 polymer ?
#
loop_
_entity_poly.entity_id
_entity_poly.type
_entity_poly.pdbx_seq_one_letter_code
_entity_poly.pdbx_strand_id
1 'polypeptide(L)'
;MEDKVLQKTIFLDRDGTINEEVSYLHKVEDFRFLPHVLEGLSILSKAGFQLVVVTNQAGIGRGYYGEKDAEVLHSYLREELRKREIFLKGIYYCPHHPKGVGEYQRECNCRKPNPGMLYQAEWDLLQENEEEFLIQSPYRLSRKEREALEQGNKQAERKAWLSHSYMIGDKILDCEAGESFGVQPILLATGYGKEEKRKIEEAGKPCPPYFENLEEAARWIVEREL
;
A
#
# COMPACT_ATOMS: atom_id res chain seq x y z
N MET A 1 2.15 -27.40 13.58
CA MET A 1 2.15 -26.28 12.62
C MET A 1 3.13 -25.30 13.19
N GLU A 2 4.27 -25.06 12.53
CA GLU A 2 5.16 -23.98 12.93
C GLU A 2 4.38 -22.66 12.85
N ASP A 3 4.43 -21.86 13.91
CA ASP A 3 3.84 -20.53 13.92
C ASP A 3 4.54 -19.69 12.85
N LYS A 4 3.83 -19.34 11.77
CA LYS A 4 4.37 -18.52 10.68
C LYS A 4 4.64 -17.12 11.20
N VAL A 5 5.91 -16.74 11.18
CA VAL A 5 6.34 -15.39 11.55
C VAL A 5 6.21 -14.46 10.34
N LEU A 6 5.49 -13.36 10.51
CA LEU A 6 5.38 -12.32 9.49
C LEU A 6 6.75 -11.67 9.25
N GLN A 7 7.12 -11.56 7.98
CA GLN A 7 8.33 -10.86 7.54
C GLN A 7 8.06 -9.36 7.47
N LYS A 8 9.08 -8.53 7.70
CA LYS A 8 8.96 -7.06 7.61
C LYS A 8 8.36 -6.64 6.27
N THR A 9 7.37 -5.75 6.28
CA THR A 9 6.59 -5.41 5.08
C THR A 9 6.58 -3.92 4.81
N ILE A 10 6.75 -3.56 3.54
CA ILE A 10 6.49 -2.21 3.03
C ILE A 10 5.15 -2.25 2.29
N PHE A 11 4.19 -1.52 2.84
CA PHE A 11 2.93 -1.21 2.18
C PHE A 11 3.12 0.07 1.35
N LEU A 12 2.70 0.04 0.09
CA LEU A 12 2.93 1.10 -0.88
C LEU A 12 1.58 1.55 -1.44
N ASP A 13 1.34 2.87 -1.51
CA ASP A 13 0.38 3.35 -2.50
C ASP A 13 0.91 3.15 -3.93
N ARG A 14 0.02 3.24 -4.91
CA ARG A 14 0.34 3.02 -6.32
C ARG A 14 0.53 4.34 -7.06
N ASP A 15 -0.56 5.09 -7.24
CA ASP A 15 -0.58 6.34 -7.98
C ASP A 15 0.04 7.46 -7.14
N GLY A 16 1.06 8.15 -7.67
CA GLY A 16 1.81 9.17 -6.93
C GLY A 16 2.95 8.62 -6.07
N THR A 17 3.08 7.30 -5.91
CA THR A 17 4.14 6.64 -5.12
C THR A 17 4.99 5.69 -5.96
N ILE A 18 4.36 4.78 -6.72
CA ILE A 18 5.05 3.89 -7.66
C ILE A 18 5.06 4.48 -9.06
N ASN A 19 3.90 4.95 -9.52
CA ASN A 19 3.70 5.54 -10.84
C ASN A 19 3.23 6.98 -10.76
N GLU A 20 3.32 7.70 -11.88
CA GLU A 20 2.78 9.04 -12.01
C GLU A 20 1.28 9.06 -11.73
N GLU A 21 0.82 10.08 -11.00
CA GLU A 21 -0.59 10.29 -10.67
C GLU A 21 -1.29 11.03 -11.82
N VAL A 22 -2.21 10.34 -12.49
CA VAL A 22 -3.00 10.86 -13.62
C VAL A 22 -4.52 10.72 -13.39
N SER A 23 -4.94 10.73 -12.11
CA SER A 23 -6.31 10.64 -11.57
C SER A 23 -7.02 9.30 -11.73
N TYR A 24 -7.10 8.77 -12.95
CA TYR A 24 -7.86 7.54 -13.23
C TYR A 24 -7.05 6.61 -14.11
N LEU A 25 -5.80 6.34 -13.69
CA LEU A 25 -4.91 5.45 -14.42
C LEU A 25 -5.48 4.02 -14.48
N HIS A 26 -5.81 3.59 -15.70
CA HIS A 26 -6.34 2.25 -15.99
C HIS A 26 -5.77 1.64 -17.28
N LYS A 27 -4.97 2.42 -18.03
CA LYS A 27 -4.35 2.00 -19.30
C LYS A 27 -2.86 1.85 -19.12
N VAL A 28 -2.32 0.78 -19.69
CA VAL A 28 -0.89 0.46 -19.63
C VAL A 28 -0.07 1.52 -20.38
N GLU A 29 -0.61 2.06 -21.47
CA GLU A 29 0.07 3.05 -22.31
C GLU A 29 0.35 4.36 -21.56
N ASP A 30 -0.52 4.70 -20.61
CA ASP A 30 -0.45 5.88 -19.74
C ASP A 30 0.40 5.63 -18.48
N PHE A 31 0.77 4.38 -18.21
CA PHE A 31 1.57 4.03 -17.04
C PHE A 31 3.02 4.52 -17.21
N ARG A 32 3.50 5.29 -16.24
CA ARG A 32 4.90 5.73 -16.14
C ARG A 32 5.38 5.56 -14.71
N PHE A 33 6.50 4.86 -14.54
CA PHE A 33 7.19 4.78 -13.24
C PHE A 33 7.68 6.17 -12.84
N LEU A 34 7.55 6.50 -11.55
CA LEU A 34 8.18 7.70 -11.02
C LEU A 34 9.72 7.56 -11.08
N PRO A 35 10.47 8.67 -11.24
CA PRO A 35 11.92 8.65 -11.11
C PRO A 35 12.36 8.03 -9.78
N HIS A 36 13.44 7.26 -9.79
CA HIS A 36 14.05 6.63 -8.59
C HIS A 36 13.19 5.55 -7.89
N VAL A 37 11.99 5.24 -8.40
CA VAL A 37 11.10 4.26 -7.77
C VAL A 37 11.67 2.84 -7.83
N LEU A 38 12.25 2.45 -8.97
CA LEU A 38 12.72 1.10 -9.19
C LEU A 38 13.97 0.82 -8.33
N GLU A 39 14.82 1.83 -8.18
CA GLU A 39 15.97 1.85 -7.28
C GLU A 39 15.50 1.68 -5.82
N GLY A 40 14.53 2.48 -5.37
CA GLY A 40 13.96 2.38 -4.03
C GLY A 40 13.33 1.02 -3.73
N LEU A 41 12.51 0.49 -4.64
CA LEU A 41 11.92 -0.85 -4.50
C LEU A 41 12.99 -1.95 -4.48
N SER A 42 14.05 -1.83 -5.28
CA SER A 42 15.17 -2.78 -5.27
C SER A 42 15.94 -2.75 -3.95
N ILE A 43 16.17 -1.57 -3.36
CA ILE A 43 16.82 -1.42 -2.05
C ILE A 43 16.00 -2.13 -0.97
N LEU A 44 14.70 -1.86 -0.91
CA LEU A 44 13.80 -2.47 0.07
C LEU A 44 13.72 -3.99 -0.09
N SER A 45 13.57 -4.46 -1.33
CA SER A 45 13.53 -5.90 -1.61
C SER A 45 14.82 -6.62 -1.20
N LYS A 46 15.99 -6.04 -1.50
CA LYS A 46 17.29 -6.61 -1.11
C LYS A 46 17.55 -6.57 0.40
N ALA A 47 16.93 -5.63 1.11
CA ALA A 47 16.95 -5.58 2.56
C ALA A 47 16.00 -6.60 3.23
N GLY A 48 15.33 -7.46 2.44
CA GLY A 48 14.48 -8.54 2.95
C GLY A 48 13.05 -8.13 3.25
N PHE A 49 12.63 -6.94 2.81
CA PHE A 49 11.23 -6.53 2.95
C PHE A 49 10.32 -7.22 1.95
N GLN A 50 9.14 -7.61 2.41
CA GLN A 50 8.01 -7.91 1.55
C GLN A 50 7.42 -6.61 1.00
N LEU A 51 7.08 -6.57 -0.29
CA LEU A 51 6.48 -5.41 -0.93
C LEU A 51 5.00 -5.69 -1.22
N VAL A 52 4.12 -4.85 -0.69
CA VAL A 52 2.67 -4.98 -0.86
C VAL A 52 2.09 -3.65 -1.34
N VAL A 53 1.29 -3.67 -2.39
CA VAL A 53 0.57 -2.48 -2.86
C VAL A 53 -0.81 -2.44 -2.22
N VAL A 54 -1.20 -1.29 -1.67
CA VAL A 54 -2.53 -1.00 -1.12
C VAL A 54 -3.06 0.30 -1.72
N THR A 55 -3.99 0.23 -2.68
CA THR A 55 -4.39 1.39 -3.50
C THR A 55 -5.89 1.68 -3.52
N ASN A 56 -6.26 2.95 -3.45
CA ASN A 56 -7.65 3.39 -3.63
C ASN A 56 -7.98 3.51 -5.13
N GLN A 57 -8.74 2.57 -5.70
CA GLN A 57 -9.12 2.58 -7.13
C GLN A 57 -10.56 3.06 -7.32
N ALA A 58 -10.83 4.30 -6.90
CA ALA A 58 -12.16 4.90 -6.90
C ALA A 58 -12.79 5.04 -8.31
N GLY A 59 -11.97 5.01 -9.36
CA GLY A 59 -12.45 5.07 -10.73
C GLY A 59 -13.32 3.87 -11.12
N ILE A 60 -13.09 2.72 -10.50
CA ILE A 60 -13.95 1.54 -10.62
C ILE A 60 -15.35 1.85 -10.11
N GLY A 61 -15.46 2.27 -8.85
CA GLY A 61 -16.75 2.57 -8.25
C GLY A 61 -17.47 3.76 -8.87
N ARG A 62 -16.76 4.64 -9.56
CA ARG A 62 -17.33 5.77 -10.32
C ARG A 62 -17.70 5.43 -11.76
N GLY A 63 -17.39 4.22 -12.23
CA GLY A 63 -17.72 3.75 -13.58
C GLY A 63 -16.81 4.31 -14.67
N TYR A 64 -15.62 4.79 -14.34
CA TYR A 64 -14.66 5.29 -15.34
C TYR A 64 -13.89 4.17 -16.03
N TYR A 65 -13.68 3.06 -15.34
CA TYR A 65 -13.10 1.81 -15.86
C TYR A 65 -13.58 0.64 -14.98
N GLY A 66 -13.41 -0.60 -15.43
CA GLY A 66 -13.81 -1.80 -14.68
C GLY A 66 -12.69 -2.40 -13.85
N GLU A 67 -13.03 -3.37 -12.98
CA GLU A 67 -12.03 -4.14 -12.22
C GLU A 67 -11.02 -4.84 -13.14
N LYS A 68 -11.50 -5.35 -14.28
CA LYS A 68 -10.65 -6.01 -15.28
C LYS A 68 -9.58 -5.08 -15.87
N ASP A 69 -9.89 -3.79 -16.05
CA ASP A 69 -8.91 -2.82 -16.54
C ASP A 69 -7.82 -2.59 -15.47
N ALA A 70 -8.22 -2.49 -14.20
CA ALA A 70 -7.28 -2.42 -13.09
C ALA A 70 -6.41 -3.69 -12.99
N GLU A 71 -7.00 -4.88 -13.20
CA GLU A 71 -6.29 -6.16 -13.24
C GLU A 71 -5.25 -6.23 -14.35
N VAL A 72 -5.57 -5.75 -15.55
CA VAL A 72 -4.60 -5.67 -16.65
C VAL A 72 -3.44 -4.77 -16.27
N LEU A 73 -3.72 -3.59 -15.73
CA LEU A 73 -2.68 -2.64 -15.29
C LEU A 73 -1.83 -3.21 -14.15
N HIS A 74 -2.44 -3.87 -13.18
CA HIS A 74 -1.74 -4.52 -12.07
C HIS A 74 -0.87 -5.69 -12.54
N SER A 75 -1.34 -6.47 -13.51
CA SER A 75 -0.55 -7.54 -14.13
C SER A 75 0.67 -6.98 -14.85
N TYR A 76 0.47 -5.91 -15.63
CA TYR A 76 1.57 -5.19 -16.28
C TYR A 76 2.61 -4.66 -15.26
N LEU A 77 2.15 -4.01 -14.18
CA LEU A 77 3.04 -3.53 -13.12
C LEU A 77 3.89 -4.68 -12.54
N ARG A 78 3.27 -5.82 -12.23
CA ARG A 78 3.99 -6.98 -11.72
C ARG A 78 5.02 -7.51 -12.70
N GLU A 79 4.67 -7.63 -13.97
CA GLU A 79 5.60 -8.09 -15.01
C GLU A 79 6.79 -7.14 -15.17
N GLU A 80 6.56 -5.83 -15.15
CA GLU A 80 7.63 -4.84 -15.23
C GLU A 80 8.57 -4.88 -14.01
N LEU A 81 8.04 -5.06 -12.81
CA LEU A 81 8.86 -5.23 -11.60
C LEU A 81 9.62 -6.56 -11.62
N ARG A 82 9.00 -7.65 -12.09
CA ARG A 82 9.61 -8.97 -12.19
C ARG A 82 10.81 -9.00 -13.12
N LYS A 83 10.77 -8.26 -14.24
CA LYS A 83 11.91 -8.08 -15.16
C LYS A 83 13.17 -7.53 -14.46
N ARG A 84 13.00 -6.94 -13.28
CA ARG A 84 14.05 -6.30 -12.47
C ARG A 84 14.25 -7.03 -11.14
N GLU A 85 13.76 -8.27 -11.02
CA GLU A 85 13.87 -9.09 -9.82
C GLU A 85 13.20 -8.47 -8.58
N ILE A 86 12.20 -7.62 -8.79
CA ILE A 86 11.36 -7.05 -7.73
C ILE A 86 10.02 -7.78 -7.74
N PHE A 87 9.64 -8.34 -6.59
CA PHE A 87 8.45 -9.18 -6.46
C PHE A 87 7.47 -8.56 -5.47
N LEU A 88 6.25 -8.29 -5.94
CA LEU A 88 5.15 -7.90 -5.06
C LEU A 88 4.51 -9.14 -4.46
N LYS A 89 4.32 -9.13 -3.14
CA LYS A 89 3.59 -10.17 -2.41
C LYS A 89 2.08 -10.06 -2.61
N GLY A 90 1.57 -8.85 -2.80
CA GLY A 90 0.16 -8.66 -3.15
C GLY A 90 -0.15 -7.26 -3.64
N ILE A 91 -1.26 -7.14 -4.36
CA ILE A 91 -1.88 -5.86 -4.73
C ILE A 91 -3.32 -5.89 -4.23
N TYR A 92 -3.59 -5.06 -3.25
CA TYR A 92 -4.90 -4.89 -2.65
C TYR A 92 -5.46 -3.54 -3.10
N TYR A 93 -6.72 -3.54 -3.51
CA TYR A 93 -7.37 -2.32 -3.98
C TYR A 93 -8.76 -2.13 -3.38
N CYS A 94 -9.16 -0.87 -3.24
CA CYS A 94 -10.50 -0.53 -2.82
C CYS A 94 -11.27 0.16 -3.97
N PRO A 95 -12.28 -0.49 -4.56
CA PRO A 95 -13.07 0.08 -5.66
C PRO A 95 -14.16 1.05 -5.17
N HIS A 96 -14.48 1.04 -3.87
CA HIS A 96 -15.63 1.75 -3.31
C HIS A 96 -15.43 3.26 -3.22
N HIS A 97 -16.53 4.00 -3.36
CA HIS A 97 -16.57 5.45 -3.19
C HIS A 97 -17.97 5.90 -2.74
N PRO A 98 -18.13 6.88 -1.82
CA PRO A 98 -19.45 7.38 -1.38
C PRO A 98 -20.32 7.93 -2.53
N LYS A 99 -19.66 8.50 -3.54
CA LYS A 99 -20.24 8.95 -4.82
C LYS A 99 -20.09 7.93 -5.95
N GLY A 100 -19.96 6.65 -5.62
CA GLY A 100 -19.90 5.56 -6.60
C GLY A 100 -21.29 5.23 -7.18
N VAL A 101 -21.36 4.16 -7.95
CA VAL A 101 -22.58 3.64 -8.58
C VAL A 101 -22.76 2.17 -8.22
N GLY A 102 -24.01 1.74 -8.02
CA GLY A 102 -24.35 0.33 -7.77
C GLY A 102 -23.72 -0.20 -6.47
N GLU A 103 -23.17 -1.41 -6.52
CA GLU A 103 -22.55 -2.07 -5.36
C GLU A 103 -21.32 -1.32 -4.80
N TYR A 104 -20.72 -0.45 -5.60
CA TYR A 104 -19.55 0.33 -5.19
C TYR A 104 -19.90 1.62 -4.43
N GLN A 105 -21.17 2.03 -4.44
CA GLN A 105 -21.66 3.22 -3.74
C GLN A 105 -21.87 2.94 -2.25
N ARG A 106 -20.77 2.81 -1.50
CA ARG A 106 -20.83 2.56 -0.06
C ARG A 106 -19.65 3.12 0.69
N GLU A 107 -19.87 3.38 1.97
CA GLU A 107 -18.77 3.42 2.94
C GLU A 107 -18.21 2.00 3.12
N CYS A 108 -16.91 1.90 3.32
CA CYS A 108 -16.23 0.61 3.47
C CYS A 108 -15.00 0.75 4.35
N ASN A 109 -14.55 -0.39 4.90
CA ASN A 109 -13.36 -0.45 5.73
C ASN A 109 -12.06 -0.48 4.90
N CYS A 110 -12.13 -0.66 3.59
CA CYS A 110 -10.93 -0.75 2.74
C CYS A 110 -10.40 0.58 2.25
N ARG A 111 -11.27 1.57 2.10
CA ARG A 111 -10.89 2.83 1.46
C ARG A 111 -10.03 3.61 2.44
N LYS A 112 -8.75 3.82 2.10
CA LYS A 112 -7.87 4.68 2.89
C LYS A 112 -8.56 6.05 3.07
N PRO A 113 -8.61 6.60 4.30
CA PRO A 113 -7.71 6.32 5.44
C PRO A 113 -8.05 5.09 6.30
N ASN A 114 -9.10 4.33 6.00
CA ASN A 114 -9.36 3.10 6.74
C ASN A 114 -8.29 2.03 6.45
N PRO A 115 -7.82 1.28 7.48
CA PRO A 115 -6.70 0.35 7.36
C PRO A 115 -7.07 -1.02 6.77
N GLY A 116 -8.29 -1.21 6.27
CA GLY A 116 -8.79 -2.55 5.91
C GLY A 116 -7.91 -3.29 4.91
N MET A 117 -7.38 -2.61 3.88
CA MET A 117 -6.48 -3.27 2.92
C MET A 117 -5.20 -3.80 3.56
N LEU A 118 -4.66 -3.13 4.59
CA LEU A 118 -3.49 -3.61 5.32
C LEU A 118 -3.81 -4.85 6.15
N TYR A 119 -4.98 -4.87 6.80
CA TYR A 119 -5.48 -6.07 7.50
C TYR A 119 -5.73 -7.25 6.54
N GLN A 120 -6.29 -6.99 5.36
CA GLN A 120 -6.47 -8.04 4.34
C GLN A 120 -5.12 -8.61 3.90
N ALA A 121 -4.15 -7.73 3.65
CA ALA A 121 -2.81 -8.15 3.27
C ALA A 121 -2.13 -9.00 4.34
N GLU A 122 -2.19 -8.57 5.61
CA GLU A 122 -1.67 -9.36 6.72
C GLU A 122 -2.35 -10.73 6.82
N TRP A 123 -3.69 -10.78 6.73
CA TRP A 123 -4.43 -12.03 6.77
C TRP A 123 -3.93 -13.00 5.71
N ASP A 124 -3.87 -12.54 4.47
CA ASP A 124 -3.49 -13.37 3.34
C ASP A 124 -2.02 -13.82 3.45
N LEU A 125 -1.11 -12.94 3.88
CA LEU A 125 0.30 -13.28 4.16
C LEU A 125 0.46 -14.35 5.26
N LEU A 126 -0.42 -14.35 6.26
CA LEU A 126 -0.45 -15.40 7.30
C LEU A 126 -0.97 -16.74 6.76
N GLN A 127 -1.86 -16.71 5.76
CA GLN A 127 -2.43 -17.93 5.18
C GLN A 127 -1.52 -18.60 4.13
N GLU A 128 -0.58 -17.88 3.49
CA GLU A 128 0.13 -18.32 2.27
C GLU A 128 0.72 -19.75 2.34
N ASN A 129 0.21 -20.65 1.48
CA ASN A 129 0.94 -21.83 1.01
C ASN A 129 1.86 -21.39 -0.15
N GLU A 130 3.06 -21.98 -0.28
CA GLU A 130 4.15 -21.54 -1.15
C GLU A 130 3.83 -21.43 -2.67
N GLU A 131 2.65 -21.90 -3.12
CA GLU A 131 2.30 -22.01 -4.55
C GLU A 131 1.49 -20.84 -5.14
N GLU A 132 1.04 -19.86 -4.35
CA GLU A 132 0.12 -18.81 -4.84
C GLU A 132 0.75 -17.40 -4.80
N PHE A 133 1.95 -17.25 -5.38
CA PHE A 133 2.47 -15.93 -5.73
C PHE A 133 1.55 -15.33 -6.79
N LEU A 134 0.64 -14.42 -6.39
CA LEU A 134 -0.01 -13.37 -7.20
C LEU A 134 -1.30 -12.86 -6.51
N ILE A 135 -1.25 -12.52 -5.22
CA ILE A 135 -2.47 -12.04 -4.54
C ILE A 135 -2.93 -10.72 -5.16
N GLN A 136 -4.10 -10.75 -5.78
CA GLN A 136 -4.85 -9.59 -6.23
C GLN A 136 -6.25 -9.69 -5.66
N SER A 137 -6.61 -8.79 -4.75
CA SER A 137 -7.92 -8.89 -4.10
C SER A 137 -8.49 -7.54 -3.70
N PRO A 138 -9.80 -7.34 -3.86
CA PRO A 138 -10.52 -6.38 -3.04
C PRO A 138 -10.52 -6.84 -1.57
N TYR A 139 -10.78 -5.90 -0.65
CA TYR A 139 -10.96 -6.22 0.77
C TYR A 139 -12.20 -7.10 1.00
N ARG A 140 -12.02 -8.22 1.70
CA ARG A 140 -13.05 -9.26 1.90
C ARG A 140 -13.20 -9.74 3.34
N LEU A 141 -12.31 -9.32 4.27
CA LEU A 141 -12.41 -9.74 5.67
C LEU A 141 -13.76 -9.37 6.29
N SER A 142 -14.37 -10.36 6.95
CA SER A 142 -15.50 -10.17 7.83
C SER A 142 -15.11 -9.32 9.04
N ARG A 143 -16.13 -8.77 9.71
CA ARG A 143 -15.93 -8.01 10.96
C ARG A 143 -15.16 -8.83 12.00
N LYS A 144 -15.48 -10.12 12.13
CA LYS A 144 -14.87 -11.02 13.12
C LYS A 144 -13.40 -11.31 12.80
N GLU A 145 -13.06 -11.53 11.52
CA GLU A 145 -11.67 -11.77 11.09
C GLU A 145 -10.81 -10.52 11.31
N ARG A 146 -11.32 -9.33 10.94
CA ARG A 146 -10.63 -8.07 11.21
C ARG A 146 -10.45 -7.83 12.70
N GLU A 147 -11.50 -8.00 13.51
CA GLU A 147 -11.41 -7.82 14.97
C GLU A 147 -10.42 -8.80 15.61
N ALA A 148 -10.25 -10.00 15.05
CA ALA A 148 -9.24 -10.95 15.50
C ALA A 148 -7.81 -10.45 15.23
N LEU A 149 -7.54 -9.90 14.05
CA LEU A 149 -6.25 -9.28 13.73
C LEU A 149 -5.98 -8.06 14.60
N GLU A 150 -6.98 -7.19 14.79
CA GLU A 150 -6.89 -5.99 15.64
C GLU A 150 -6.59 -6.34 17.10
N GLN A 151 -7.15 -7.44 17.62
CA GLN A 151 -6.81 -7.94 18.95
C GLN A 151 -5.37 -8.47 19.01
N GLY A 152 -4.87 -9.01 17.90
CA GLY A 152 -3.47 -9.36 17.68
C GLY A 152 -2.52 -8.18 17.91
N ASN A 153 -2.95 -6.92 17.74
CA ASN A 153 -2.13 -5.73 18.01
C ASN A 153 -1.61 -5.67 19.45
N LYS A 154 -2.20 -6.46 20.37
CA LYS A 154 -1.76 -6.55 21.78
C LYS A 154 -0.63 -7.57 21.98
N GLN A 155 -0.43 -8.49 21.04
CA GLN A 155 0.60 -9.52 21.11
C GLN A 155 1.98 -8.92 20.81
N ALA A 156 3.00 -9.33 21.57
CA ALA A 156 4.34 -8.78 21.46
C ALA A 156 4.96 -9.02 20.08
N GLU A 157 4.72 -10.19 19.50
CA GLU A 157 5.26 -10.60 18.19
C GLU A 157 4.70 -9.73 17.05
N ARG A 158 3.39 -9.51 17.02
CA ARG A 158 2.77 -8.62 16.04
C ARG A 158 3.25 -7.18 16.19
N LYS A 159 3.40 -6.69 17.42
CA LYS A 159 3.95 -5.34 17.68
C LYS A 159 5.38 -5.21 17.16
N ALA A 160 6.21 -6.23 17.37
CA ALA A 160 7.58 -6.25 16.86
C ALA A 160 7.59 -6.22 15.32
N TRP A 161 6.76 -7.02 14.66
CA TRP A 161 6.62 -6.99 13.21
C TRP A 161 6.16 -5.61 12.69
N LEU A 162 5.13 -5.04 13.30
CA LEU A 162 4.61 -3.72 12.93
C LEU A 162 5.67 -2.61 13.08
N SER A 163 6.46 -2.64 14.15
CA SER A 163 7.50 -1.62 14.39
C SER A 163 8.63 -1.62 13.36
N HIS A 164 8.72 -2.71 12.58
CA HIS A 164 9.68 -2.88 11.50
C HIS A 164 9.01 -2.91 10.12
N SER A 165 7.78 -2.43 10.03
CA SER A 165 6.99 -2.37 8.80
C SER A 165 6.50 -0.94 8.57
N TYR A 166 6.28 -0.58 7.30
CA TYR A 166 6.07 0.82 6.90
C TYR A 166 4.92 0.95 5.91
N MET A 167 4.22 2.09 5.93
CA MET A 167 3.28 2.51 4.89
C MET A 167 3.82 3.74 4.19
N ILE A 168 4.05 3.64 2.88
CA ILE A 168 4.59 4.72 2.05
C ILE A 168 3.52 5.17 1.07
N GLY A 169 3.23 6.47 1.06
CA GLY A 169 2.23 7.07 0.17
C GLY A 169 2.53 8.53 -0.15
N ASP A 170 1.74 9.12 -1.05
CA ASP A 170 1.83 10.53 -1.42
C ASP A 170 0.73 11.38 -0.76
N LYS A 171 -0.24 10.76 -0.08
CA LYS A 171 -1.36 11.45 0.58
C LYS A 171 -1.40 11.16 2.06
N ILE A 172 -1.97 12.08 2.84
CA ILE A 172 -2.13 11.88 4.29
C ILE A 172 -3.07 10.75 4.65
N LEU A 173 -4.04 10.45 3.79
CA LEU A 173 -4.87 9.26 3.94
C LEU A 173 -4.05 7.95 3.96
N ASP A 174 -2.89 7.91 3.31
CA ASP A 174 -2.00 6.75 3.36
C ASP A 174 -1.32 6.65 4.71
N CYS A 175 -0.82 7.77 5.20
CA CYS A 175 -0.19 7.88 6.51
C CYS A 175 -1.18 7.50 7.63
N GLU A 176 -2.39 8.06 7.60
CA GLU A 176 -3.47 7.76 8.54
C GLU A 176 -3.87 6.28 8.51
N ALA A 177 -3.89 5.65 7.33
CA ALA A 177 -4.14 4.20 7.21
C ALA A 177 -3.01 3.38 7.83
N GLY A 178 -1.75 3.77 7.61
CA GLY A 178 -0.58 3.15 8.22
C GLY A 178 -0.59 3.24 9.75
N GLU A 179 -0.82 4.44 10.28
CA GLU A 179 -0.91 4.70 11.73
C GLU A 179 -2.05 3.91 12.37
N SER A 180 -3.22 3.89 11.73
CA SER A 180 -4.39 3.15 12.22
C SER A 180 -4.17 1.63 12.23
N PHE A 181 -3.35 1.13 11.31
CA PHE A 181 -2.94 -0.28 11.26
C PHE A 181 -1.82 -0.60 12.28
N GLY A 182 -0.97 0.39 12.57
CA GLY A 182 0.12 0.32 13.52
C GLY A 182 1.53 0.29 12.91
N VAL A 183 1.67 0.53 11.60
CA VAL A 183 2.97 0.64 10.91
C VAL A 183 3.42 2.10 10.84
N GLN A 184 4.72 2.31 10.67
CA GLN A 184 5.26 3.66 10.56
C GLN A 184 4.91 4.28 9.19
N PRO A 185 4.21 5.43 9.15
CA PRO A 185 3.90 6.09 7.89
C PRO A 185 5.11 6.87 7.35
N ILE A 186 5.20 6.98 6.03
CA ILE A 186 6.15 7.82 5.31
C ILE A 186 5.39 8.53 4.18
N LEU A 187 5.63 9.84 4.05
CA LEU A 187 5.07 10.67 2.99
C LEU A 187 6.15 10.97 1.94
N LEU A 188 5.85 10.71 0.67
CA LEU A 188 6.73 11.11 -0.43
C LEU A 188 6.32 12.46 -1.00
N ALA A 189 7.26 13.21 -1.57
CA ALA A 189 7.01 14.47 -2.25
C ALA A 189 6.35 14.33 -3.64
N THR A 190 6.39 13.12 -4.19
CA THR A 190 5.77 12.77 -5.48
C THR A 190 4.24 12.84 -5.41
N GLY A 191 3.56 12.77 -6.56
CA GLY A 191 2.09 12.86 -6.60
C GLY A 191 1.56 14.15 -5.94
N TYR A 192 0.72 13.99 -4.92
CA TYR A 192 0.15 15.09 -4.13
C TYR A 192 1.00 15.49 -2.91
N GLY A 193 2.11 14.80 -2.65
CA GLY A 193 2.91 14.91 -1.43
C GLY A 193 3.34 16.31 -1.02
N LYS A 194 3.88 17.08 -1.98
CA LYS A 194 4.29 18.47 -1.74
C LYS A 194 3.15 19.35 -1.24
N GLU A 195 1.98 19.19 -1.85
CA GLU A 195 0.79 19.95 -1.49
C GLU A 195 0.20 19.49 -0.16
N GLU A 196 0.21 18.18 0.11
CA GLU A 196 -0.22 17.61 1.38
C GLU A 196 0.67 18.05 2.55
N LYS A 197 2.00 18.05 2.36
CA LYS A 197 2.96 18.60 3.33
C LYS A 197 2.69 20.07 3.63
N ARG A 198 2.47 20.89 2.60
CA ARG A 198 2.14 22.31 2.76
C ARG A 198 0.89 22.50 3.62
N LYS A 199 -0.19 21.76 3.36
CA LYS A 199 -1.44 21.83 4.13
C LYS A 199 -1.24 21.43 5.60
N ILE A 200 -0.42 20.41 5.87
CA ILE A 200 -0.09 19.99 7.25
C ILE A 200 0.65 21.08 8.01
N GLU A 201 1.68 21.65 7.37
CA GLU A 201 2.49 22.72 7.94
C GLU A 201 1.65 23.96 8.22
N GLU A 202 0.79 24.36 7.28
CA GLU A 202 -0.17 25.46 7.45
C GLU A 202 -1.17 25.19 8.59
N ALA A 203 -1.56 23.93 8.79
CA ALA A 203 -2.45 23.51 9.88
C ALA A 203 -1.71 23.34 11.23
N GLY A 204 -0.39 23.52 11.28
CA GLY A 204 0.42 23.32 12.49
C GLY A 204 0.42 21.88 13.00
N LYS A 205 0.16 20.90 12.13
CA LYS A 205 0.14 19.47 12.48
C LYS A 205 1.53 18.85 12.30
N PRO A 206 1.87 17.80 13.07
CA PRO A 206 3.11 17.06 12.82
C PRO A 206 3.07 16.40 11.44
N CYS A 207 4.16 16.51 10.70
CA CYS A 207 4.34 15.82 9.43
C CYS A 207 5.02 14.46 9.69
N PRO A 208 4.55 13.36 9.07
CA PRO A 208 5.30 12.10 9.08
C PRO A 208 6.68 12.29 8.43
N PRO A 209 7.62 11.33 8.59
CA PRO A 209 8.85 11.31 7.82
C PRO A 209 8.57 11.57 6.34
N TYR A 210 9.29 12.53 5.76
CA TYR A 210 9.04 13.05 4.43
C TYR A 210 10.31 13.01 3.57
N PHE A 211 10.19 12.50 2.36
CA PHE A 211 11.32 12.33 1.43
C PHE A 211 10.94 12.77 0.02
N GLU A 212 11.93 13.19 -0.79
CA GLU A 212 11.63 13.68 -2.14
C GLU A 212 11.20 12.56 -3.09
N ASN A 213 11.61 11.32 -2.84
CA ASN A 213 11.31 10.14 -3.66
C ASN A 213 11.45 8.84 -2.86
N LEU A 214 11.06 7.73 -3.49
CA LEU A 214 11.09 6.41 -2.85
C LEU A 214 12.50 5.89 -2.58
N GLU A 215 13.51 6.26 -3.37
CA GLU A 215 14.90 5.84 -3.14
C GLU A 215 15.44 6.43 -1.82
N GLU A 216 15.21 7.72 -1.57
CA GLU A 216 15.60 8.38 -0.32
C GLU A 216 14.92 7.74 0.89
N ALA A 217 13.61 7.52 0.80
CA ALA A 217 12.85 6.83 1.85
C ALA A 217 13.39 5.41 2.10
N ALA A 218 13.68 4.66 1.03
CA ALA A 218 14.22 3.31 1.12
C ALA A 218 15.58 3.26 1.82
N ARG A 219 16.50 4.18 1.49
CA ARG A 219 17.81 4.27 2.16
C ARG A 219 17.65 4.57 3.64
N TRP A 220 16.79 5.52 3.98
CA TRP A 220 16.50 5.86 5.38
C TRP A 220 15.90 4.69 6.16
N ILE A 221 14.98 3.92 5.56
CA ILE A 221 14.41 2.71 6.18
C ILE A 221 15.52 1.70 6.46
N VAL A 222 16.37 1.40 5.47
CA VAL A 222 17.43 0.40 5.64
C VAL A 222 18.42 0.83 6.72
N GLU A 223 18.85 2.09 6.75
CA GLU A 223 19.74 2.60 7.80
C GLU A 223 19.18 2.47 9.21
N ARG A 224 17.86 2.59 9.35
CA ARG A 224 17.16 2.45 10.64
C ARG A 224 16.99 0.99 11.09
N GLU A 225 17.05 0.06 10.15
CA GLU A 225 16.71 -1.36 10.35
C GLU A 225 17.95 -2.28 10.41
N LEU A 226 19.14 -1.69 10.17
CA LEU A 226 20.47 -2.26 10.44
C LEU A 226 20.82 -2.18 11.93
#